data_AF-A0A969ZR21-F1
#
_entry.id   AF-A0A969ZR21-F1
#
_cell.length_a   1.000
_cell.length_b   1.000
_cell.length_c   1.000
_cell.angle_alpha   90.00
_cell.angle_beta   90.00
_cell.angle_gamma   90.00
#
_symmetry.space_group_name_H-M   'P 1'
#
loop_
_entity.id
_entity.type
_entity.pdbx_description
1 polymer ?
#
loop_
_entity_poly.entity_id
_entity_poly.type
_entity_poly.pdbx_seq_one_letter_code
_entity_poly.pdbx_strand_id
1 'polypeptide(L)'
;AYLTPLYEALGIFLPLIVVNCIILARAEAFAFKNNVIDSAVDGLGNGIGFTVALGILGIIREVLGSGTVFGKNIMWSSYEPVSIMTQAPGGFLVLAIILAIFSSFAARKNNA
;
A
#
# COMPACT_ATOMS: atom_id res chain seq x y z
N ALA A 1 -24.46 12.06 8.68
CA ALA A 1 -24.41 12.76 9.98
C ALA A 1 -24.64 11.77 11.13
N TYR A 2 -23.70 10.83 11.33
CA TYR A 2 -23.79 9.81 12.39
C TYR A 2 -22.42 9.45 13.00
N LEU A 3 -21.31 9.77 12.31
CA LEU A 3 -19.94 9.44 12.69
C LEU A 3 -19.03 10.68 12.65
N THR A 4 -19.42 11.76 13.33
CA THR A 4 -18.62 13.00 13.48
C THR A 4 -17.19 12.76 13.97
N PRO A 5 -16.92 11.97 15.04
CA PRO A 5 -15.54 11.76 15.51
C PRO A 5 -14.67 11.01 14.48
N LEU A 6 -15.26 10.11 13.69
CA LEU A 6 -14.52 9.40 12.64
C LEU A 6 -14.22 10.30 11.44
N TYR A 7 -15.16 11.17 11.07
CA TYR A 7 -14.97 12.14 10.00
C TYR A 7 -13.84 13.12 10.31
N GLU A 8 -13.75 13.61 11.55
CA GLU A 8 -12.64 14.46 12.00
C GLU A 8 -11.30 13.72 12.00
N ALA A 9 -11.26 12.46 12.46
CA ALA A 9 -10.04 11.66 12.47
C ALA A 9 -9.54 11.32 11.05
N LEU A 10 -10.46 11.08 10.11
CA LEU A 10 -10.11 10.70 8.74
C LEU A 10 -9.92 11.90 7.82
N GLY A 11 -10.43 13.09 8.17
CA GLY A 11 -10.15 14.41 7.56
C GLY A 11 -9.68 14.38 6.10
N ILE A 12 -8.37 14.60 5.90
CA ILE A 12 -7.74 14.71 4.57
C ILE A 12 -7.74 13.39 3.78
N PHE A 13 -7.85 12.25 4.46
CA PHE A 13 -7.85 10.94 3.82
C PHE A 13 -9.18 10.66 3.11
N LEU A 14 -10.29 11.24 3.55
CA LEU A 14 -11.60 11.01 2.93
C LEU A 14 -11.64 11.48 1.46
N PRO A 15 -11.21 12.73 1.13
CA PRO A 15 -11.04 13.16 -0.25
C PRO A 15 -10.02 12.32 -1.05
N LEU A 16 -8.91 11.89 -0.42
CA LEU A 16 -7.88 11.08 -1.06
C LEU A 16 -8.37 9.66 -1.40
N ILE A 17 -9.27 9.09 -0.60
CA ILE A 17 -9.88 7.79 -0.85
C ILE A 17 -10.83 7.87 -2.04
N VAL A 18 -11.71 8.89 -2.10
CA VAL A 18 -12.70 8.98 -3.19
C VAL A 18 -12.08 9.23 -4.56
N VAL A 19 -10.90 9.87 -4.62
CA VAL A 19 -10.14 10.07 -5.87
C VAL A 19 -9.07 9.01 -6.10
N ASN A 20 -9.02 7.96 -5.27
CA ASN A 20 -7.99 6.94 -5.44
C ASN A 20 -8.22 6.14 -6.73
N CYS A 21 -7.19 6.09 -7.57
CA CYS A 21 -7.26 5.45 -8.89
C CYS A 21 -7.59 3.95 -8.81
N ILE A 22 -7.21 3.23 -7.75
CA ILE A 22 -7.52 1.79 -7.62
C ILE A 22 -9.02 1.57 -7.40
N ILE A 23 -9.67 2.47 -6.66
CA ILE A 23 -11.09 2.35 -6.32
C ILE A 23 -11.91 2.69 -7.56
N LEU A 24 -11.58 3.80 -8.23
CA LEU A 24 -12.26 4.19 -9.48
C LEU A 24 -12.08 3.15 -10.58
N ALA A 25 -10.85 2.67 -10.81
CA ALA A 25 -10.59 1.68 -11.86
C ALA A 25 -11.37 0.37 -11.65
N ARG A 26 -11.47 -0.13 -10.42
CA ARG A 26 -12.22 -1.37 -10.12
C ARG A 26 -13.72 -1.16 -10.14
N ALA A 27 -14.21 0.00 -9.68
CA ALA A 27 -15.61 0.36 -9.80
C ALA A 27 -16.04 0.40 -11.27
N GLU A 28 -15.24 1.06 -12.13
CA GLU A 28 -15.52 1.20 -13.57
C GLU A 28 -15.39 -0.13 -14.34
N ALA A 29 -14.34 -0.90 -14.08
CA ALA A 29 -14.05 -2.10 -14.87
C ALA A 29 -14.83 -3.36 -14.42
N PHE A 30 -15.13 -3.49 -13.12
CA PHE A 30 -15.70 -4.73 -12.56
C PHE A 30 -17.11 -4.54 -12.00
N ALA A 31 -17.35 -3.50 -11.20
CA ALA A 31 -18.63 -3.36 -10.49
C ALA A 31 -19.83 -3.06 -11.42
N PHE A 32 -19.63 -2.34 -12.54
CA PHE A 32 -20.72 -2.07 -13.50
C PHE A 32 -21.15 -3.29 -14.33
N LYS A 33 -20.35 -4.36 -14.37
CA LYS A 33 -20.56 -5.51 -15.27
C LYS A 33 -20.90 -6.82 -14.55
N ASN A 34 -20.84 -6.86 -13.22
CA ASN A 34 -21.01 -8.07 -12.41
C ASN A 34 -22.08 -7.89 -11.33
N ASN A 35 -22.48 -9.00 -10.70
CA ASN A 35 -23.43 -8.96 -9.58
C ASN A 35 -22.81 -8.31 -8.33
N VAL A 36 -23.69 -7.87 -7.42
CA VAL A 36 -23.30 -7.18 -6.18
C VAL A 36 -22.40 -8.03 -5.27
N ILE A 37 -22.64 -9.34 -5.21
CA ILE A 37 -21.86 -10.26 -4.36
C ILE A 37 -20.45 -10.44 -4.92
N ASP A 38 -20.33 -10.69 -6.22
CA ASP A 38 -19.03 -10.85 -6.88
C ASP A 38 -18.20 -9.57 -6.78
N SER A 39 -18.84 -8.41 -6.93
CA SER A 39 -18.20 -7.10 -6.80
C SER A 39 -17.73 -6.81 -5.37
N ALA A 40 -18.47 -7.29 -4.35
CA ALA A 40 -18.06 -7.16 -2.95
C ALA A 40 -16.82 -8.01 -2.65
N VAL A 41 -16.75 -9.24 -3.18
CA VAL A 41 -15.58 -10.11 -3.02
C VAL A 41 -14.35 -9.52 -3.73
N ASP A 42 -14.52 -8.97 -4.92
CA ASP A 42 -13.43 -8.28 -5.64
C ASP A 42 -12.91 -7.03 -4.89
N GLY A 43 -13.83 -6.22 -4.36
CA GLY A 43 -13.48 -5.06 -3.54
C GLY A 43 -12.69 -5.44 -2.28
N LEU A 44 -13.13 -6.50 -1.57
CA LEU A 44 -12.43 -7.01 -0.40
C LEU A 44 -11.05 -7.57 -0.75
N GLY A 45 -10.95 -8.36 -1.83
CA GLY A 45 -9.68 -8.94 -2.28
C GLY A 45 -8.65 -7.87 -2.64
N ASN A 46 -9.03 -6.88 -3.46
CA ASN A 46 -8.15 -5.78 -3.84
C ASN A 46 -7.79 -4.88 -2.64
N GLY A 47 -8.76 -4.61 -1.74
CA GLY A 47 -8.53 -3.83 -0.54
C GLY A 47 -7.49 -4.46 0.39
N ILE A 48 -7.66 -5.75 0.70
CA ILE A 48 -6.71 -6.50 1.55
C ILE A 48 -5.33 -6.56 0.89
N GLY A 49 -5.28 -6.86 -0.42
CA GLY A 49 -4.02 -6.88 -1.17
C GLY A 49 -3.29 -5.53 -1.14
N PHE A 50 -4.03 -4.42 -1.28
CA PHE A 50 -3.48 -3.08 -1.22
C PHE A 50 -2.94 -2.74 0.17
N THR A 51 -3.67 -3.09 1.24
CA THR A 51 -3.19 -2.90 2.62
C THR A 51 -1.92 -3.67 2.90
N VAL A 52 -1.83 -4.94 2.47
CA VAL A 52 -0.62 -5.76 2.65
C VAL A 52 0.56 -5.19 1.87
N ALA A 53 0.33 -4.77 0.62
CA ALA A 53 1.37 -4.16 -0.21
C ALA A 53 1.93 -2.87 0.41
N LEU A 54 1.06 -1.97 0.88
CA LEU A 54 1.47 -0.75 1.57
C LEU A 54 2.14 -1.03 2.92
N GLY A 55 1.70 -2.06 3.65
CA GLY A 55 2.32 -2.49 4.90
C GLY A 55 3.77 -2.94 4.70
N ILE A 56 4.03 -3.80 3.70
CA ILE A 56 5.39 -4.26 3.37
C ILE A 56 6.27 -3.08 2.92
N LEU A 57 5.74 -2.21 2.06
CA LEU A 57 6.45 -1.01 1.61
C LEU A 57 6.78 -0.08 2.79
N GLY A 58 5.83 0.10 3.72
CA GLY A 58 6.00 0.89 4.93
C GLY A 58 7.09 0.33 5.83
N ILE A 59 7.09 -0.98 6.10
CA ILE A 59 8.11 -1.65 6.91
C ILE A 59 9.51 -1.46 6.31
N ILE A 60 9.66 -1.69 5.01
CA ILE A 60 10.96 -1.51 4.33
C ILE A 60 11.44 -0.05 4.44
N ARG A 61 10.52 0.91 4.28
CA ARG A 61 10.85 2.33 4.40
C ARG A 61 11.16 2.76 5.83
N GLU A 62 10.51 2.17 6.83
CA GLU A 62 10.79 2.43 8.25
C GLU A 62 12.18 1.87 8.63
N VAL A 63 12.49 0.63 8.22
CA VAL A 63 13.80 0.01 8.46
C VAL A 63 14.93 0.80 7.82
N LEU A 64 14.78 1.17 6.54
CA LEU A 64 15.83 1.87 5.78
C LEU A 64 15.88 3.37 6.05
N GLY A 65 14.80 3.97 6.54
CA GLY A 65 14.68 5.40 6.79
C GLY A 65 15.01 5.80 8.23
N SER A 66 14.65 4.97 9.22
CA SER A 66 14.84 5.28 10.65
C SER A 66 15.49 4.16 11.45
N GLY A 67 15.75 2.98 10.87
CA GLY A 67 16.34 1.84 11.60
C GLY A 67 15.38 1.20 12.61
N THR A 68 14.08 1.47 12.47
CA THR A 68 13.03 0.99 13.38
C THR A 68 11.99 0.15 12.63
N VAL A 69 11.27 -0.71 13.36
CA VAL A 69 10.08 -1.41 12.87
C VAL A 69 8.96 -1.22 13.87
N PHE A 70 7.83 -0.67 13.43
CA PHE A 70 6.71 -0.33 14.32
C PHE A 70 7.15 0.48 15.55
N GLY A 71 8.08 1.42 15.37
CA GLY A 71 8.63 2.26 16.43
C GLY A 71 9.58 1.57 17.41
N LYS A 72 9.90 0.29 17.23
CA LYS A 72 10.95 -0.41 18.01
C LYS A 72 12.28 -0.33 17.28
N ASN A 73 13.31 0.13 17.98
CA ASN A 73 14.67 0.21 17.43
C ASN A 73 15.30 -1.19 17.38
N ILE A 74 15.65 -1.61 16.17
CA ILE A 74 16.23 -2.93 15.89
C ILE A 74 17.70 -2.81 15.44
N MET A 75 18.10 -1.63 14.98
CA MET A 75 19.46 -1.37 14.50
C MET A 75 20.38 -0.91 15.62
N TRP A 76 21.66 -1.25 15.49
CA TRP A 76 22.70 -0.84 16.43
C TRP A 76 22.91 0.67 16.43
N SER A 77 23.49 1.19 17.52
CA SER A 77 23.71 2.62 17.84
C SER A 77 24.51 3.44 16.80
N SER A 78 24.95 2.84 15.69
CA SER A 78 25.76 3.46 14.63
C SER A 78 25.06 3.47 13.27
N TYR A 79 23.74 3.24 13.21
CA TYR A 79 23.00 3.37 11.97
C TYR A 79 22.69 4.83 11.68
N GLU A 80 23.22 5.34 10.57
CA GLU A 80 22.91 6.68 10.09
C GLU A 80 21.70 6.61 9.14
N PRO A 81 20.55 7.22 9.50
CA PRO A 81 19.31 7.05 8.76
C PRO A 81 19.40 7.66 7.35
N VAL A 82 19.05 6.87 6.33
CA VAL A 82 19.01 7.34 4.95
C VAL A 82 17.73 8.16 4.75
N SER A 83 17.81 9.45 5.05
CA SER A 83 16.67 10.39 4.99
C SER A 83 16.00 10.52 3.61
N ILE A 84 16.67 10.10 2.53
CA ILE A 84 16.06 10.08 1.18
C ILE A 84 14.94 9.02 1.09
N MET A 85 15.00 7.97 1.92
CA MET A 85 14.03 6.86 1.89
C MET A 85 12.66 7.24 2.45
N THR A 86 12.60 8.22 3.37
CA THR A 86 11.36 8.72 3.98
C THR A 86 10.63 9.72 3.08
N GLN A 87 11.32 10.27 2.08
CA GLN A 87 10.72 11.15 1.09
C GLN A 87 10.06 10.39 -0.06
N ALA A 88 9.24 11.10 -0.85
CA ALA A 88 8.56 10.57 -2.04
C ALA A 88 9.47 9.75 -3.00
N PRO A 89 10.69 10.20 -3.38
CA PRO A 89 11.55 9.44 -4.30
C PRO A 89 11.95 8.06 -3.76
N GLY A 90 12.18 7.92 -2.45
CA GLY A 90 12.49 6.63 -1.83
C GLY A 90 11.33 5.63 -1.92
N GLY A 91 10.09 6.12 -1.81
CA GLY A 91 8.90 5.29 -1.96
C GLY A 91 8.75 4.66 -3.35
N PHE A 92 9.00 5.44 -4.41
CA PHE A 92 8.96 4.92 -5.79
C PHE A 92 10.05 3.89 -6.06
N LEU A 93 11.26 4.09 -5.51
CA LEU A 93 12.37 3.16 -5.65
C LEU A 93 12.05 1.80 -4.98
N VAL A 94 11.54 1.83 -3.74
CA VAL A 94 11.15 0.61 -3.03
C VAL A 94 10.02 -0.11 -3.76
N LEU A 95 9.01 0.64 -4.24
CA LEU A 95 7.93 0.08 -5.05
C LEU A 95 8.45 -0.59 -6.32
N ALA A 96 9.39 0.03 -7.04
CA ALA A 96 9.99 -0.54 -8.24
C ALA A 96 10.72 -1.86 -7.96
N ILE A 97 11.49 -1.93 -6.87
CA ILE A 97 12.19 -3.16 -6.45
C ILE A 97 11.19 -4.25 -6.08
N ILE A 98 10.15 -3.93 -5.31
CA ILE A 98 9.10 -4.88 -4.93
C ILE A 98 8.43 -5.46 -6.19
N LEU A 99 8.04 -4.61 -7.14
CA LEU A 99 7.43 -5.05 -8.39
C LEU A 99 8.38 -5.87 -9.27
N ALA A 100 9.67 -5.55 -9.29
CA ALA A 100 10.68 -6.33 -10.00
C ALA A 100 10.81 -7.75 -9.42
N ILE A 101 10.80 -7.88 -8.09
CA ILE A 101 10.86 -9.18 -7.41
C ILE A 101 9.60 -10.00 -7.72
N PHE A 102 8.41 -9.42 -7.53
CA PHE A 102 7.15 -10.12 -7.80
C PHE A 102 6.99 -10.52 -9.27
N SER A 103 7.38 -9.64 -10.20
CA SER A 103 7.33 -9.96 -11.62
C SER A 103 8.33 -11.06 -12.01
N SER A 104 9.51 -11.11 -11.38
CA SER A 104 10.47 -12.21 -11.56
C SER A 104 9.90 -13.56 -11.08
N PHE A 105 9.26 -13.59 -9.91
CA PHE A 105 8.61 -14.79 -9.41
C PHE A 105 7.42 -15.22 -10.27
N ALA A 106 6.60 -14.26 -10.73
CA ALA A 106 5.48 -14.55 -11.63
C ALA A 106 5.96 -15.06 -12.99
N ALA A 107 7.01 -14.47 -13.56
CA ALA A 107 7.62 -14.92 -14.81
C ALA A 107 8.18 -16.34 -14.71
N ARG A 108 8.75 -16.72 -13.56
CA ARG A 108 9.19 -18.10 -13.31
C ARG A 108 8.03 -19.09 -13.29
N LYS A 109 6.86 -18.70 -12.76
CA LYS A 109 5.66 -19.55 -12.74
C LYS A 109 5.05 -19.76 -14.13
N ASN A 110 5.25 -18.81 -15.05
CA ASN A 110 4.75 -18.91 -16.43
C ASN A 110 5.65 -19.75 -17.35
N ASN A 111 6.89 -20.04 -16.93
CA ASN A 111 7.87 -20.83 -17.68
C ASN A 111 8.02 -22.26 -17.14
N ALA A 112 7.13 -22.69 -16.23
CA ALA A 112 7.03 -24.06 -15.71
C ALA A 112 5.65 -24.62 -16.04
#